data_AF-A0A967ARY9-F1
#
_entry.id   AF-A0A967ARY9-F1
#
_cell.length_a   1.000
_cell.length_b   1.000
_cell.length_c   1.000
_cell.angle_alpha   90.00
_cell.angle_beta   90.00
_cell.angle_gamma   90.00
#
_symmetry.space_group_name_H-M   'P 1'
#
loop_
_entity.id
_entity.type
_entity.pdbx_description
1 polymer ?
#
loop_
_entity_poly.entity_id
_entity_poly.type
_entity_poly.pdbx_seq_one_letter_code
_entity_poly.pdbx_strand_id
1 'polypeptide(L)'
;MKKTAKTTATIALMFSMFIGLANEPKISTDTTNRSLDFEMAAPSAQTMVRLIDDKEQVIYSANVDTQSDFAKRFDLSKLPNGNYYLVVEDAIKELTFTLSLDASKVEVIDRDEDTKPVFRKKDGKLYVNLLNLDLNKVDIIVYDGDGRKLFSERSTGKQIVQKAFNFENAYSDSYMVVVRDNEKTYYEDIVVK
;
A
#
# COMPACT_ATOMS: atom_id res chain seq x y z
N MET A 1 41.98 -41.38 -9.57
CA MET A 1 41.58 -40.25 -8.71
C MET A 1 40.30 -39.64 -9.28
N LYS A 2 39.16 -39.77 -8.60
CA LYS A 2 37.87 -39.20 -9.07
C LYS A 2 37.88 -37.69 -8.82
N LYS A 3 37.82 -36.89 -9.89
CA LYS A 3 37.69 -35.43 -9.79
C LYS A 3 36.25 -35.09 -9.41
N THR A 4 36.03 -34.59 -8.20
CA THR A 4 34.75 -33.99 -7.81
C THR A 4 34.67 -32.58 -8.40
N ALA A 5 33.78 -32.38 -9.36
CA ALA A 5 33.44 -31.04 -9.83
C ALA A 5 32.68 -30.32 -8.71
N LYS A 6 33.25 -29.22 -8.21
CA LYS A 6 32.54 -28.33 -7.28
C LYS A 6 31.61 -27.48 -8.14
N THR A 7 30.32 -27.77 -8.15
CA THR A 7 29.28 -26.91 -8.72
C THR A 7 29.14 -25.69 -7.82
N THR A 8 29.75 -24.57 -8.22
CA THR A 8 29.53 -23.27 -7.61
C THR A 8 28.11 -22.83 -7.97
N ALA A 9 27.22 -22.73 -6.99
CA ALA A 9 25.89 -22.16 -7.18
C ALA A 9 26.03 -20.68 -7.49
N THR A 10 25.76 -20.29 -8.73
CA THR A 10 25.70 -18.90 -9.13
C THR A 10 24.37 -18.33 -8.64
N ILE A 11 24.40 -17.54 -7.58
CA ILE A 11 23.24 -16.74 -7.16
C ILE A 11 23.06 -15.65 -8.22
N ALA A 12 22.04 -15.79 -9.06
CA ALA A 12 21.65 -14.74 -10.00
C ALA A 12 20.94 -13.63 -9.22
N LEU A 13 21.73 -12.68 -8.72
CA LEU A 13 21.23 -11.51 -8.00
C LEU A 13 20.75 -10.46 -9.02
N MET A 14 19.52 -10.60 -9.51
CA MET A 14 18.90 -9.55 -10.34
C MET A 14 18.33 -8.47 -9.43
N PHE A 15 19.06 -7.36 -9.26
CA PHE A 15 18.50 -6.13 -8.69
C PHE A 15 17.80 -5.36 -9.80
N SER A 16 16.47 -5.42 -9.88
CA SER A 16 15.70 -4.39 -10.56
C SER A 16 15.87 -3.08 -9.77
N MET A 17 16.57 -2.11 -10.37
CA MET A 17 16.81 -0.80 -9.74
C MET A 17 15.48 -0.07 -9.55
N PHE A 18 14.94 -0.07 -8.33
CA PHE A 18 13.90 0.87 -7.93
C PHE A 18 14.57 2.09 -7.28
N ILE A 19 14.21 3.27 -7.76
CA ILE A 19 14.73 4.55 -7.26
C ILE A 19 14.31 4.67 -5.79
N GLY A 20 15.26 4.49 -4.89
CA GLY A 20 15.03 4.44 -3.45
C GLY A 20 14.64 5.81 -2.90
N LEU A 21 13.34 6.00 -2.63
CA LEU A 21 12.92 6.87 -1.54
C LEU A 21 13.19 6.14 -0.22
N ALA A 22 13.51 6.89 0.83
CA ALA A 22 13.71 6.32 2.15
C ALA A 22 12.42 5.61 2.60
N ASN A 23 12.54 4.34 2.98
CA ASN A 23 11.47 3.45 3.51
C ASN A 23 10.65 2.64 2.50
N GLU A 24 11.00 2.60 1.21
CA GLU A 24 10.37 1.64 0.28
C GLU A 24 10.80 0.18 0.57
N PRO A 25 9.88 -0.80 0.50
CA PRO A 25 10.24 -2.19 0.71
C PRO A 25 11.17 -2.73 -0.39
N LYS A 26 12.10 -3.59 0.00
CA LYS A 26 13.02 -4.30 -0.87
C LYS A 26 12.61 -5.76 -0.96
N ILE A 27 12.65 -6.28 -2.18
CA ILE A 27 12.30 -7.67 -2.46
C ILE A 27 13.39 -8.32 -3.29
N SER A 28 13.69 -9.58 -2.95
CA SER A 28 14.49 -10.46 -3.80
C SER A 28 13.97 -11.90 -3.77
N THR A 29 14.13 -12.61 -4.88
CA THR A 29 13.66 -13.99 -5.04
C THR A 29 14.84 -14.94 -5.18
N ASP A 30 14.76 -16.09 -4.52
CA ASP A 30 15.66 -17.22 -4.75
C ASP A 30 14.88 -18.36 -5.40
N THR A 31 15.10 -18.53 -6.70
CA THR A 31 14.47 -19.59 -7.49
C THR A 31 14.93 -21.00 -7.07
N THR A 32 16.15 -21.14 -6.57
CA THR A 32 16.71 -22.46 -6.19
C THR A 32 15.99 -23.01 -4.96
N ASN A 33 15.82 -22.16 -3.95
CA ASN A 33 15.14 -22.51 -2.71
C ASN A 33 13.63 -22.21 -2.74
N ARG A 34 13.13 -21.66 -3.86
CA ARG A 34 11.74 -21.22 -4.05
C ARG A 34 11.31 -20.34 -2.87
N SER A 35 12.04 -19.26 -2.64
CA SER A 35 11.82 -18.34 -1.51
C SER A 35 11.84 -16.87 -1.92
N LEU A 36 11.25 -16.03 -1.08
CA LEU A 36 11.20 -14.58 -1.23
C LEU A 36 11.74 -13.90 0.02
N ASP A 37 12.69 -12.99 -0.15
CA ASP A 37 13.16 -12.11 0.92
C ASP A 37 12.48 -10.76 0.79
N PHE A 38 11.89 -10.32 1.89
CA PHE A 38 11.24 -9.02 2.03
C PHE A 38 11.91 -8.25 3.17
N GLU A 39 12.29 -6.99 2.90
CA GLU A 39 12.86 -6.08 3.88
C GLU A 39 12.19 -4.71 3.79
N MET A 40 11.96 -4.07 4.92
CA MET A 40 11.38 -2.73 5.00
C MET A 40 11.97 -2.00 6.20
N ALA A 41 12.48 -0.78 5.96
CA ALA A 41 13.07 0.03 7.02
C ALA A 41 11.97 0.76 7.80
N ALA A 42 12.04 0.68 9.14
CA ALA A 42 11.19 1.41 10.10
C ALA A 42 9.73 1.68 9.62
N PRO A 43 8.88 0.65 9.50
CA PRO A 43 7.51 0.79 9.01
C PRO A 43 6.67 1.75 9.86
N SER A 44 5.63 2.29 9.22
CA SER A 44 4.69 3.21 9.85
C SER A 44 3.82 2.49 10.90
N ALA A 45 3.14 3.27 11.76
CA ALA A 45 2.21 2.71 12.73
C ALA A 45 1.10 1.93 12.03
N GLN A 46 0.87 0.70 12.51
CA GLN A 46 -0.17 -0.21 12.02
C GLN A 46 0.11 -0.79 10.62
N THR A 47 1.38 -0.89 10.21
CA THR A 47 1.71 -1.62 8.97
C THR A 47 1.39 -3.10 9.11
N MET A 48 0.62 -3.63 8.16
CA MET A 48 0.28 -5.04 8.03
C MET A 48 0.96 -5.62 6.79
N VAL A 49 1.62 -6.77 6.97
CA VAL A 49 2.20 -7.54 5.86
C VAL A 49 1.42 -8.84 5.71
N ARG A 50 0.90 -9.11 4.51
CA ARG A 50 0.12 -10.30 4.19
C ARG A 50 0.68 -11.00 2.94
N LEU A 51 0.69 -12.33 2.95
CA LEU A 51 0.84 -13.13 1.73
C LEU A 51 -0.48 -13.83 1.49
N ILE A 52 -1.07 -13.63 0.32
CA ILE A 52 -2.36 -14.20 -0.07
C ILE A 52 -2.25 -14.94 -1.41
N ASP A 53 -3.14 -15.91 -1.65
CA ASP A 53 -3.27 -16.58 -2.95
C ASP A 53 -4.31 -15.90 -3.87
N ASP A 54 -4.53 -16.49 -5.04
CA ASP A 54 -5.49 -16.04 -6.07
C ASP A 54 -6.97 -16.14 -5.66
N LYS A 55 -7.26 -16.80 -4.53
CA LYS A 55 -8.59 -16.93 -3.94
C LYS A 55 -8.74 -16.08 -2.68
N GLU A 56 -7.82 -15.14 -2.47
CA GLU A 56 -7.75 -14.25 -1.30
C GLU A 56 -7.53 -15.00 0.02
N GLN A 57 -7.07 -16.26 -0.02
CA GLN A 57 -6.75 -17.00 1.20
C GLN A 57 -5.43 -16.47 1.80
N VAL A 58 -5.49 -16.07 3.07
CA VAL A 58 -4.32 -15.60 3.81
C VAL A 58 -3.40 -16.77 4.17
N ILE A 59 -2.20 -16.77 3.61
CA ILE A 59 -1.12 -17.74 3.89
C ILE A 59 -0.26 -17.24 5.05
N TYR A 60 -0.03 -15.93 5.10
CA TYR A 60 0.73 -15.28 6.15
C TYR A 60 0.13 -13.91 6.47
N SER A 61 0.17 -13.51 7.74
CA SER A 61 -0.17 -12.17 8.18
C SER A 61 0.68 -11.79 9.39
N ALA A 62 1.18 -10.56 9.43
CA ALA A 62 1.83 -9.97 10.59
C ALA A 62 1.52 -8.48 10.68
N ASN A 63 1.25 -8.01 11.90
CA ASN A 63 1.34 -6.60 12.24
C ASN A 63 2.81 -6.29 12.55
N VAL A 64 3.35 -5.27 11.92
CA VAL A 64 4.75 -4.90 12.05
C VAL A 64 4.88 -3.78 13.09
N ASP A 65 5.79 -3.98 14.05
CA ASP A 65 6.10 -2.98 15.07
C ASP A 65 6.90 -1.82 14.45
N THR A 66 6.63 -0.60 14.91
CA THR A 66 7.15 0.66 14.33
C THR A 66 8.57 1.00 14.74
N GLN A 67 9.13 0.25 15.68
CA GLN A 67 10.37 0.62 16.37
C GLN A 67 11.63 0.04 15.74
N SER A 68 11.51 -0.82 14.73
CA SER A 68 12.65 -1.46 14.08
C SER A 68 12.36 -1.85 12.63
N ASP A 69 13.43 -2.05 11.86
CA ASP A 69 13.35 -2.64 10.53
C ASP A 69 12.67 -4.02 10.58
N PHE A 70 11.93 -4.34 9.53
CA PHE A 70 11.25 -5.61 9.36
C PHE A 70 11.87 -6.40 8.21
N ALA A 71 12.20 -7.66 8.47
CA ALA A 71 12.72 -8.58 7.48
C ALA A 71 12.03 -9.93 7.60
N LYS A 72 11.62 -10.49 6.47
CA LYS A 72 10.96 -11.80 6.38
C LYS A 72 11.41 -12.56 5.14
N ARG A 73 11.96 -13.75 5.35
CA ARG A 73 12.08 -14.77 4.31
C ARG A 73 10.82 -15.64 4.30
N PHE A 74 10.17 -15.71 3.15
CA PHE A 74 9.04 -16.60 2.88
C PHE A 74 9.55 -17.85 2.17
N ASP A 75 9.29 -19.02 2.77
CA ASP A 75 9.49 -20.31 2.11
C ASP A 75 8.24 -20.62 1.28
N LEU A 76 8.39 -20.62 -0.05
CA LEU A 76 7.32 -20.85 -1.01
C LEU A 76 7.40 -22.25 -1.63
N SER A 77 8.30 -23.11 -1.14
CA SER A 77 8.58 -24.44 -1.72
C SER A 77 7.39 -25.39 -1.67
N LYS A 78 6.50 -25.20 -0.68
CA LYS A 78 5.30 -26.02 -0.48
C LYS A 78 4.04 -25.43 -1.13
N LEU A 79 4.13 -24.22 -1.68
CA LEU A 79 3.00 -23.57 -2.33
C LEU A 79 2.85 -24.10 -3.76
N PRO A 80 1.63 -24.45 -4.22
CA PRO A 80 1.38 -24.82 -5.61
C PRO A 80 1.83 -23.74 -6.61
N ASN A 81 1.99 -24.13 -7.88
CA ASN A 81 2.22 -23.15 -8.93
C ASN A 81 0.98 -22.26 -9.11
N GLY A 82 1.20 -20.98 -9.36
CA GLY A 82 0.14 -19.98 -9.45
C GLY A 82 0.62 -18.59 -9.05
N ASN A 83 -0.33 -17.66 -8.98
CA ASN A 83 -0.08 -16.28 -8.58
C ASN A 83 -0.32 -16.10 -7.07
N TYR A 84 0.53 -15.31 -6.45
CA TYR A 84 0.44 -14.94 -5.05
C TYR A 84 0.70 -13.45 -4.90
N TYR A 85 0.19 -12.86 -3.83
CA TYR A 85 0.24 -11.42 -3.63
C TYR A 85 0.83 -11.12 -2.25
N LEU A 86 1.98 -10.44 -2.25
CA LEU A 86 2.54 -9.88 -1.03
C LEU A 86 1.99 -8.46 -0.88
N VAL A 87 1.10 -8.27 0.09
CA VAL A 87 0.42 -7.01 0.38
C VAL A 87 1.04 -6.37 1.61
N VAL A 88 1.43 -5.12 1.49
CA VAL A 88 1.94 -4.28 2.58
C VAL A 88 1.02 -3.08 2.70
N GLU A 89 0.28 -3.00 3.79
CA GLU A 89 -0.75 -1.99 3.97
C GLU A 89 -0.48 -1.17 5.23
N ASP A 90 -0.62 0.14 5.14
CA ASP A 90 -0.64 1.03 6.28
C ASP A 90 -1.81 2.04 6.21
N ALA A 91 -1.77 3.05 7.09
CA ALA A 91 -2.82 4.06 7.17
C ALA A 91 -2.95 4.94 5.91
N ILE A 92 -1.92 5.03 5.07
CA ILE A 92 -1.85 5.96 3.94
C ILE A 92 -1.70 5.27 2.59
N LYS A 93 -1.32 4.00 2.52
CA LYS A 93 -1.21 3.25 1.26
C LYS A 93 -1.31 1.74 1.42
N GLU A 94 -1.60 1.07 0.32
CA GLU A 94 -1.48 -0.37 0.12
C GLU A 94 -0.50 -0.60 -1.05
N LEU A 95 0.49 -1.46 -0.82
CA LEU A 95 1.48 -1.84 -1.82
C LEU A 95 1.37 -3.35 -2.07
N THR A 96 1.13 -3.73 -3.31
CA THR A 96 0.93 -5.13 -3.71
C THR A 96 2.00 -5.58 -4.69
N PHE A 97 2.73 -6.62 -4.33
CA PHE A 97 3.67 -7.29 -5.23
C PHE A 97 3.05 -8.60 -5.73
N THR A 98 2.93 -8.73 -7.05
CA THR A 98 2.43 -9.96 -7.67
C THR A 98 3.58 -10.91 -7.93
N LEU A 99 3.50 -12.09 -7.36
CA LEU A 99 4.46 -13.18 -7.48
C LEU A 99 3.91 -14.24 -8.43
N SER A 100 4.71 -14.64 -9.42
CA SER A 100 4.44 -15.84 -10.23
C SER A 100 5.33 -16.99 -9.75
N LEU A 101 4.69 -18.09 -9.34
CA LEU A 101 5.38 -19.31 -8.92
C LEU A 101 5.14 -20.40 -9.97
N ASP A 102 6.23 -20.82 -10.61
CA ASP A 102 6.28 -21.95 -11.53
C ASP A 102 7.18 -23.06 -10.99
N ALA A 103 7.13 -24.24 -11.60
CA ALA A 103 7.87 -25.43 -11.17
C ALA A 103 9.40 -25.17 -11.01
N SER A 104 9.94 -24.19 -11.72
CA SER A 104 11.36 -23.87 -11.75
C SER A 104 11.68 -22.40 -11.50
N LYS A 105 10.72 -21.57 -11.06
CA LYS A 105 10.92 -20.11 -11.01
C LYS A 105 10.02 -19.44 -9.96
N VAL A 106 10.58 -18.44 -9.28
CA VAL A 106 9.82 -17.46 -8.49
C VAL A 106 10.18 -16.09 -9.03
N GLU A 107 9.18 -15.32 -9.45
CA GLU A 107 9.37 -13.97 -9.97
C GLU A 107 8.38 -12.99 -9.37
N VAL A 108 8.85 -11.77 -9.12
CA VAL A 108 7.97 -10.60 -8.97
C VAL A 108 7.66 -10.11 -10.37
N ILE A 109 6.41 -10.24 -10.80
CA ILE A 109 5.98 -9.89 -12.16
C ILE A 109 5.27 -8.54 -12.23
N ASP A 110 4.80 -8.02 -11.09
CA ASP A 110 4.13 -6.73 -11.02
C ASP A 110 4.26 -6.08 -9.64
N ARG A 111 4.10 -4.75 -9.58
CA ARG A 111 4.05 -3.94 -8.36
C ARG A 111 2.99 -2.85 -8.54
N ASP A 112 1.96 -2.91 -7.72
CA ASP A 112 0.87 -1.93 -7.69
C ASP A 112 0.87 -1.14 -6.37
N GLU A 113 0.58 0.15 -6.43
CA GLU A 113 0.59 1.06 -5.27
C GLU A 113 -0.68 1.92 -5.25
N ASP A 114 -1.55 1.63 -4.29
CA ASP A 114 -2.80 2.33 -4.06
C ASP A 114 -2.66 3.25 -2.84
N THR A 115 -2.93 4.55 -3.02
CA THR A 115 -2.81 5.52 -1.92
C THR A 115 -4.16 5.93 -1.36
N LYS A 116 -4.18 6.19 -0.04
CA LYS A 116 -5.36 6.63 0.71
C LYS A 116 -5.28 8.14 0.93
N PRO A 117 -6.41 8.87 0.92
CA PRO A 117 -6.42 10.28 1.26
C PRO A 117 -5.92 10.52 2.69
N VAL A 118 -5.04 11.51 2.84
CA VAL A 118 -4.57 11.98 4.14
C VAL A 118 -5.38 13.19 4.56
N PHE A 119 -6.01 13.08 5.72
CA PHE A 119 -6.76 14.15 6.37
C PHE A 119 -5.93 14.77 7.49
N ARG A 120 -5.80 16.09 7.48
CA ARG A 120 -5.11 16.83 8.55
C ARG A 120 -5.98 17.95 9.06
N LYS A 121 -6.30 17.90 10.36
CA LYS A 121 -7.01 18.96 11.07
C LYS A 121 -6.01 19.89 11.72
N LYS A 122 -6.11 21.19 11.44
CA LYS A 122 -5.25 22.20 12.06
C LYS A 122 -5.93 23.57 12.02
N ASP A 123 -5.92 24.30 13.13
CA ASP A 123 -6.38 25.70 13.21
C ASP A 123 -7.78 25.90 12.59
N GLY A 124 -8.76 25.05 12.99
CA GLY A 124 -10.13 25.12 12.47
C GLY A 124 -10.29 24.75 11.00
N LYS A 125 -9.24 24.23 10.35
CA LYS A 125 -9.24 23.81 8.94
C LYS A 125 -9.04 22.31 8.81
N LEU A 126 -9.62 21.76 7.76
CA LEU A 126 -9.34 20.40 7.28
C LEU A 126 -8.60 20.49 5.96
N TYR A 127 -7.42 19.87 5.92
CA TYR A 127 -6.63 19.68 4.71
C TYR A 127 -6.82 18.23 4.23
N VAL A 128 -7.09 18.07 2.94
CA VAL A 128 -7.22 16.80 2.25
C VAL A 128 -6.11 16.73 1.20
N ASN A 129 -5.35 15.64 1.18
CA ASN A 129 -4.32 15.36 0.17
C ASN A 129 -4.41 13.91 -0.28
N LEU A 130 -4.38 13.66 -1.59
CA LEU A 130 -4.38 12.34 -2.20
C LEU A 130 -3.41 12.31 -3.39
N LEU A 131 -2.54 11.30 -3.40
CA LEU A 131 -1.64 10.98 -4.51
C LEU A 131 -2.33 9.95 -5.44
N ASN A 132 -3.07 10.46 -6.41
CA ASN A 132 -3.88 9.67 -7.33
C ASN A 132 -3.03 9.15 -8.50
N LEU A 133 -2.22 8.11 -8.25
CA LEU A 133 -1.27 7.55 -9.22
C LEU A 133 -1.95 7.01 -10.49
N ASP A 134 -3.14 6.41 -10.34
CA ASP A 134 -3.92 5.86 -11.44
C ASP A 134 -4.67 6.93 -12.25
N LEU A 135 -4.56 8.19 -11.85
CA LEU A 135 -5.25 9.33 -12.49
C LEU A 135 -6.77 9.15 -12.52
N ASN A 136 -7.30 8.40 -11.54
CA ASN A 136 -8.71 8.15 -11.36
C ASN A 136 -9.49 9.45 -11.20
N LYS A 137 -10.80 9.32 -11.38
CA LYS A 137 -11.72 10.40 -11.06
C LYS A 137 -11.95 10.43 -9.55
N VAL A 138 -11.67 11.57 -8.94
CA VAL A 138 -11.80 11.80 -7.50
C VAL A 138 -12.92 12.81 -7.24
N ASP A 139 -13.90 12.42 -6.44
CA ASP A 139 -14.97 13.30 -5.96
C ASP A 139 -14.75 13.65 -4.48
N ILE A 140 -14.71 14.95 -4.16
CA ILE A 140 -14.69 15.44 -2.77
C ILE A 140 -16.03 16.09 -2.46
N ILE A 141 -16.68 15.67 -1.38
CA ILE A 141 -18.02 16.11 -1.00
C ILE A 141 -18.01 16.50 0.48
N VAL A 142 -18.73 17.57 0.85
CA VAL A 142 -18.94 17.93 2.26
C VAL A 142 -20.43 17.90 2.56
N TYR A 143 -20.79 17.21 3.64
CA TYR A 143 -22.13 17.18 4.21
C TYR A 143 -22.14 17.85 5.58
N ASP A 144 -23.28 18.39 5.99
CA ASP A 144 -23.54 18.83 7.36
C ASP A 144 -24.25 17.74 8.18
N GLY A 145 -24.61 18.05 9.44
CA GLY A 145 -25.17 17.07 10.38
C GLY A 145 -26.58 16.59 9.99
N ASP A 146 -27.29 17.38 9.19
CA ASP A 146 -28.59 17.04 8.60
C ASP A 146 -28.45 16.19 7.31
N GLY A 147 -27.21 15.89 6.89
CA GLY A 147 -26.92 15.17 5.65
C GLY A 147 -27.10 16.01 4.39
N ARG A 148 -27.19 17.34 4.49
CA ARG A 148 -27.26 18.23 3.33
C ARG A 148 -25.88 18.38 2.71
N LYS A 149 -25.81 18.23 1.40
CA LYS A 149 -24.57 18.42 0.65
C LYS A 149 -24.23 19.92 0.53
N LEU A 150 -23.23 20.36 1.26
CA LEU A 150 -22.76 21.76 1.26
C LEU A 150 -21.76 22.05 0.13
N PHE A 151 -21.00 21.03 -0.28
CA PHE A 151 -19.94 21.18 -1.28
C PHE A 151 -19.78 19.91 -2.10
N SER A 152 -19.37 20.05 -3.36
CA SER A 152 -18.92 18.93 -4.19
C SER A 152 -17.97 19.43 -5.27
N GLU A 153 -16.84 18.75 -5.41
CA GLU A 153 -15.87 18.98 -6.48
C GLU A 153 -15.42 17.64 -7.06
N ARG A 154 -15.13 17.68 -8.36
CA ARG A 154 -14.63 16.55 -9.12
C ARG A 154 -13.29 16.91 -9.75
N SER A 155 -12.30 16.07 -9.52
CA SER A 155 -11.01 16.10 -10.21
C SER A 155 -10.88 14.87 -11.10
N THR A 156 -10.50 15.07 -12.36
CA THR A 156 -10.30 13.97 -13.33
C THR A 156 -8.90 14.08 -13.90
N GLY A 157 -8.15 12.97 -13.98
CA GLY A 157 -6.84 12.94 -14.60
C GLY A 157 -5.76 13.73 -13.85
N LYS A 158 -5.95 13.98 -12.55
CA LYS A 158 -4.99 14.73 -11.72
C LYS A 158 -4.23 13.79 -10.81
N GLN A 159 -2.90 13.82 -10.90
CA GLN A 159 -2.00 13.02 -10.05
C GLN A 159 -2.01 13.47 -8.58
N ILE A 160 -2.19 14.78 -8.33
CA ILE A 160 -2.27 15.33 -6.98
C ILE A 160 -3.64 15.98 -6.81
N VAL A 161 -4.42 15.47 -5.86
CA VAL A 161 -5.70 16.05 -5.47
C VAL A 161 -5.56 16.62 -4.06
N GLN A 162 -5.75 17.93 -3.94
CA GLN A 162 -5.58 18.64 -2.67
C GLN A 162 -6.71 19.66 -2.45
N LYS A 163 -7.19 19.76 -1.21
CA LYS A 163 -8.23 20.71 -0.83
C LYS A 163 -8.02 21.17 0.61
N ALA A 164 -8.42 22.41 0.90
CA ALA A 164 -8.52 22.92 2.25
C ALA A 164 -9.94 23.44 2.47
N PHE A 165 -10.55 23.02 3.57
CA PHE A 165 -11.85 23.49 4.04
C PHE A 165 -11.65 24.29 5.32
N ASN A 166 -12.20 25.50 5.37
CA ASN A 166 -12.11 26.35 6.55
C ASN A 166 -13.42 26.28 7.34
N PHE A 167 -13.35 25.77 8.57
CA PHE A 167 -14.47 25.66 9.50
C PHE A 167 -14.40 26.68 10.65
N GLU A 168 -13.44 27.62 10.64
CA GLU A 168 -13.25 28.62 11.70
C GLU A 168 -14.51 29.45 12.00
N ASN A 169 -15.34 29.69 10.98
CA ASN A 169 -16.60 30.44 11.10
C ASN A 169 -17.82 29.59 10.69
N ALA A 170 -17.69 28.26 10.69
CA ALA A 170 -18.81 27.38 10.42
C ALA A 170 -19.80 27.39 11.60
N TYR A 171 -21.06 27.00 11.34
CA TYR A 171 -22.04 26.85 12.40
C TYR A 171 -21.66 25.67 13.31
N SER A 172 -22.13 25.71 14.56
CA SER A 172 -21.99 24.58 15.49
C SER A 172 -22.77 23.39 14.92
N ASP A 173 -22.05 22.37 14.47
CA ASP A 173 -22.57 21.19 13.79
C ASP A 173 -21.48 20.10 13.64
N SER A 174 -21.88 18.92 13.18
CA SER A 174 -21.00 17.86 12.70
C SER A 174 -20.97 17.84 11.18
N TYR A 175 -19.81 18.05 10.58
CA TYR A 175 -19.60 17.99 9.15
C TYR A 175 -18.89 16.69 8.77
N MET A 176 -19.26 16.12 7.62
CA MET A 176 -18.62 14.92 7.08
C MET A 176 -17.99 15.25 5.72
N VAL A 177 -16.69 15.06 5.60
CA VAL A 177 -15.96 15.18 4.33
C VAL A 177 -15.77 13.79 3.74
N VAL A 178 -16.21 13.62 2.50
CA VAL A 178 -16.17 12.36 1.77
C VAL A 178 -15.24 12.50 0.57
N VAL A 179 -14.29 11.59 0.45
CA VAL A 179 -13.43 11.46 -0.74
C VAL A 179 -13.74 10.14 -1.41
N ARG A 180 -14.20 10.17 -2.65
CA ARG A 180 -14.42 8.98 -3.47
C ARG A 180 -13.33 8.91 -4.51
N ASP A 181 -12.58 7.82 -4.50
CA ASP A 181 -11.55 7.51 -5.48
C ASP A 181 -11.86 6.16 -6.11
N ASN A 182 -12.34 6.19 -7.35
CA ASN A 182 -12.89 5.03 -8.04
C ASN A 182 -13.98 4.30 -7.21
N GLU A 183 -13.75 3.05 -6.80
CA GLU A 183 -14.67 2.25 -5.97
C GLU A 183 -14.50 2.50 -4.46
N LYS A 184 -13.41 3.17 -4.05
CA LYS A 184 -13.08 3.40 -2.65
C LYS A 184 -13.68 4.71 -2.17
N THR A 185 -14.24 4.70 -0.96
CA THR A 185 -14.79 5.89 -0.32
C THR A 185 -14.22 6.06 1.08
N TYR A 186 -13.71 7.26 1.34
CA TYR A 186 -13.08 7.65 2.60
C TYR A 186 -13.89 8.78 3.24
N TYR A 187 -13.91 8.81 4.58
CA TYR A 187 -14.73 9.72 5.37
C TYR A 187 -13.88 10.37 6.46
N GLU A 188 -14.12 11.64 6.72
CA GLU A 188 -13.51 12.38 7.83
C GLU A 188 -14.53 13.32 8.47
N ASP A 189 -14.70 13.20 9.78
CA ASP A 189 -15.64 14.01 10.55
C ASP A 189 -15.00 15.28 11.13
N ILE A 190 -15.72 16.39 11.10
CA ILE A 190 -15.34 17.66 11.72
C ILE A 190 -16.46 18.11 12.63
N VAL A 191 -16.18 18.24 13.93
CA VAL A 191 -17.13 18.78 14.90
C VAL A 191 -16.76 20.22 15.20
N VAL A 192 -17.69 21.14 14.92
CA VAL A 192 -17.60 22.54 15.29
C VAL A 192 -18.51 22.76 16.50
N LYS A 193 -17.99 23.39 17.55
CA LYS A 193 -18.71 23.62 18.82
C LYS A 193 -19.21 25.04 18.91
#